data_AF-A0AAE2XUK6-F1
#
_entry.id   AF-A0AAE2XUK6-F1
#
_cell.length_a   1.000
_cell.length_b   1.000
_cell.length_c   1.000
_cell.angle_alpha   90.00
_cell.angle_beta   90.00
_cell.angle_gamma   90.00
#
_symmetry.space_group_name_H-M   'P 1'
#
loop_
_entity.id
_entity.type
_entity.pdbx_description
1 polymer ?
#
loop_
_entity_poly.entity_id
_entity_poly.type
_entity_poly.pdbx_seq_one_letter_code
_entity_poly.pdbx_strand_id
1 'polypeptide(L)' 'MEPEKGRFFPRVYSVACFDFIDEHGIKQRVTAIIAPIRVKAAEDGSTVISYACSRGPRCRNPTCRYSSR' A
#
# COMPACT_ATOMS: atom_id res chain seq x y z
N MET A 1 -31.75 2.78 16.65
CA MET A 1 -30.38 2.57 17.16
C MET A 1 -29.49 2.36 15.96
N GLU A 2 -28.81 3.42 15.51
CA GLU A 2 -27.75 3.29 14.51
C GLU A 2 -26.56 2.57 15.19
N PRO A 3 -25.98 1.53 14.57
CA PRO A 3 -24.83 0.85 15.17
C PRO A 3 -23.69 1.86 15.31
N GLU A 4 -23.08 1.90 16.49
CA GLU A 4 -21.87 2.68 16.73
C GLU A 4 -20.85 2.31 15.65
N LYS A 5 -20.61 3.24 14.71
CA LYS A 5 -19.58 3.09 13.69
C LYS A 5 -18.23 3.06 14.41
N GLY A 6 -17.77 1.85 14.73
CA GLY A 6 -16.46 1.64 15.33
C GLY A 6 -15.41 2.41 14.53
N ARG A 7 -14.59 3.22 15.21
CA ARG A 7 -13.54 4.02 14.57
C ARG A 7 -12.61 3.09 13.79
N PHE A 8 -12.72 3.12 12.46
CA PHE A 8 -11.84 2.38 11.57
C PHE A 8 -10.52 3.14 11.42
N PHE A 9 -9.45 2.61 11.99
CA PHE A 9 -8.10 3.15 11.82
C PHE A 9 -7.37 2.36 10.73
N PRO A 10 -7.00 2.98 9.60
CA PRO A 10 -6.21 2.31 8.58
C PRO A 10 -4.85 1.89 9.16
N ARG A 11 -4.44 0.65 8.91
CA ARG A 11 -3.26 0.04 9.54
C ARG A 11 -2.02 0.15 8.67
N VAL A 12 -0.87 0.16 9.32
CA VAL A 12 0.44 0.02 8.67
C VAL A 12 0.89 -1.42 8.82
N TYR A 13 1.49 -1.98 7.76
CA TYR A 13 2.00 -3.34 7.73
C TYR A 13 3.48 -3.36 7.39
N SER A 14 4.26 -4.11 8.17
CA SER A 14 5.63 -4.48 7.81
C SER A 14 5.62 -5.92 7.31
N VAL A 15 5.97 -6.13 6.04
CA VAL A 15 5.84 -7.43 5.36
C VAL A 15 7.08 -7.74 4.53
N ALA A 16 7.36 -9.03 4.34
CA ALA A 16 8.37 -9.47 3.39
C ALA A 16 7.83 -9.33 1.96
N CYS A 17 8.57 -8.62 1.10
CA CYS A 17 8.37 -8.60 -0.34
C CYS A 17 9.38 -9.55 -0.99
N PHE A 18 8.89 -10.55 -1.70
CA PHE A 18 9.73 -11.58 -2.35
C PHE A 18 10.07 -11.24 -3.81
N ASP A 19 9.40 -10.23 -4.38
CA ASP A 19 9.44 -9.89 -5.81
C ASP A 19 9.86 -8.44 -6.08
N PHE A 20 10.63 -7.84 -5.15
CA PHE A 20 11.23 -6.53 -5.40
C PHE A 20 12.31 -6.69 -6.47
N ILE A 21 12.19 -5.90 -7.54
CA ILE A 21 13.16 -5.80 -8.62
C ILE A 21 13.81 -4.43 -8.52
N ASP A 22 15.13 -4.37 -8.42
CA ASP A 22 15.88 -3.11 -8.32
C ASP A 22 16.16 -2.47 -9.69
N GLU A 23 16.93 -1.38 -9.67
CA GLU A 23 17.33 -0.64 -10.88
C GLU A 23 18.22 -1.41 -11.84
N HIS A 24 18.88 -2.47 -11.37
CA HIS A 24 19.68 -3.38 -12.19
C HIS A 24 18.86 -4.57 -12.73
N GLY A 25 17.57 -4.64 -12.41
CA GLY A 25 16.71 -5.76 -12.80
C GLY A 25 16.87 -7.00 -11.93
N ILE A 26 17.57 -6.90 -10.79
CA ILE A 26 17.81 -8.04 -9.92
C ILE A 26 16.64 -8.20 -8.94
N LYS A 27 16.10 -9.43 -8.90
CA LYS A 27 15.07 -9.82 -7.95
C LYS A 27 15.71 -10.12 -6.59
N GLN A 28 15.19 -9.51 -5.53
CA GLN A 28 15.67 -9.72 -4.18
C GLN A 28 14.55 -9.66 -3.15
N ARG A 29 14.74 -10.35 -2.01
CA ARG A 29 13.82 -10.32 -0.88
C ARG A 29 14.14 -9.12 0.02
N VAL A 30 13.14 -8.29 0.28
CA VAL A 30 13.29 -7.09 1.14
C VAL A 30 12.13 -6.98 2.11
N THR A 31 12.32 -6.24 3.20
CA THR A 31 11.20 -5.75 4.02
C THR A 31 10.58 -4.52 3.35
N ALA A 32 9.26 -4.55 3.20
CA ALA A 32 8.42 -3.50 2.66
C ALA A 32 7.41 -3.02 3.71
N ILE A 33 7.18 -1.71 3.75
CA ILE A 33 6.14 -1.11 4.58
C ILE A 33 4.98 -0.74 3.67
N ILE A 34 3.78 -1.24 3.97
CA ILE A 34 2.54 -0.84 3.31
C ILE A 34 1.78 0.08 4.26
N ALA A 35 1.56 1.32 3.85
CA ALA A 35 0.96 2.36 4.69
C ALA A 35 -0.12 3.15 3.93
N PRO A 36 -1.17 3.63 4.61
CA PRO A 36 -2.14 4.53 4.02
C PRO A 36 -1.46 5.88 3.69
N ILE A 37 -1.69 6.39 2.49
CA ILE A 37 -1.15 7.69 2.04
C ILE A 37 -2.23 8.73 1.81
N ARG A 38 -3.50 8.30 1.74
CA ARG A 38 -4.64 9.17 1.45
C ARG A 38 -5.92 8.53 1.94
N VAL A 39 -6.75 9.31 2.62
CA VAL A 39 -8.10 8.94 3.05
C VAL A 39 -9.05 9.99 2.48
N LYS A 40 -10.12 9.56 1.79
CA LYS A 40 -11.13 10.44 1.21
C LYS A 40 -12.53 9.91 1.55
N ALA A 41 -13.44 10.82 1.87
CA ALA A 41 -14.86 10.51 1.85
C ALA A 41 -15.35 10.51 0.39
N ALA A 42 -16.15 9.53 0.02
CA ALA A 42 -16.85 9.47 -1.25
C ALA A 42 -18.26 10.07 -1.11
N GLU A 43 -18.87 10.43 -2.24
CA GLU A 43 -20.20 11.06 -2.30
C GLU A 43 -21.32 10.15 -1.77
N ASP A 44 -21.13 8.83 -1.88
CA ASP A 44 -22.06 7.81 -1.35
C ASP A 44 -21.90 7.57 0.17
N GLY A 45 -21.06 8.36 0.85
CA GLY A 45 -20.76 8.21 2.27
C GLY A 45 -19.74 7.12 2.61
N SER A 46 -19.16 6.44 1.61
CA SER A 46 -18.07 5.48 1.82
C SER A 46 -16.73 6.17 2.08
N THR A 47 -15.77 5.43 2.65
CA THR A 47 -14.39 5.92 2.87
C THR A 47 -13.42 5.19 1.95
N VAL A 48 -12.73 5.93 1.10
CA VAL A 48 -11.72 5.41 0.18
C VAL A 48 -10.33 5.64 0.78
N ILE A 49 -9.54 4.57 0.87
CA ILE A 49 -8.18 4.60 1.43
C ILE A 49 -7.19 4.14 0.38
N SER A 50 -6.24 4.99 0.04
CA SER A 50 -5.11 4.65 -0.83
C SER A 50 -3.91 4.23 0.00
N TYR A 51 -3.26 3.14 -0.40
CA TYR A 51 -2.05 2.61 0.22
C TYR A 51 -0.85 2.73 -0.72
N ALA A 52 0.34 2.85 -0.15
CA ALA A 52 1.61 2.78 -0.88
C ALA A 52 2.58 1.80 -0.22
N CYS A 53 3.54 1.31 -1.00
CA CYS A 53 4.68 0.54 -0.54
C CYS A 53 5.92 1.44 -0.41
N SER A 54 6.69 1.31 0.67
CA SER A 54 7.95 2.04 0.87
C SER A 54 9.01 1.78 -0.20
N ARG A 55 8.89 0.68 -0.96
CA ARG A 55 9.79 0.34 -2.08
C ARG A 55 9.26 0.79 -3.43
N GLY A 56 8.01 1.24 -3.52
CA GLY A 56 7.32 1.57 -4.78
C GLY A 56 8.15 2.40 -5.77
N PRO A 57 8.73 3.54 -5.37
CA PRO A 57 9.54 4.40 -6.25
C PRO A 57 10.80 3.74 -6.83
N ARG A 58 11.28 2.66 -6.22
CA ARG A 58 12.50 1.94 -6.60
C ARG A 58 12.22 0.54 -7.15
N CYS A 59 10.98 0.06 -7.05
CA CYS A 59 10.59 -1.24 -7.56
C CYS A 59 10.42 -1.14 -9.07
N ARG A 60 11.05 -2.04 -9.81
CA ARG A 60 10.96 -2.13 -11.27
C ARG A 60 10.05 -3.27 -11.73
N ASN A 61 9.36 -3.93 -10.81
CA ASN A 61 8.44 -5.02 -11.10
C ASN A 61 7.15 -4.50 -11.76
N PRO A 62 6.91 -4.78 -13.05
CA PRO A 62 5.78 -4.21 -13.81
C PRO A 62 4.42 -4.77 -13.39
N THR A 63 4.38 -5.89 -12.67
CA THR A 63 3.11 -6.49 -12.19
C THR A 63 2.82 -6.12 -10.74
N CYS A 64 3.70 -5.36 -10.07
CA CYS A 64 3.51 -4.98 -8.68
C CYS A 64 2.56 -3.76 -8.56
N ARG A 65 1.41 -3.96 -7.90
CA ARG A 65 0.39 -2.91 -7.65
C ARG A 65 0.95 -1.59 -7.06
N TYR A 66 2.02 -1.68 -6.27
CA TYR A 66 2.59 -0.53 -5.57
C TYR A 66 3.87 0.00 -6.24
N SER A 67 4.27 -0.58 -7.37
CA SER A 67 5.37 -0.06 -8.18
C SER A 67 4.98 1.28 -8.80
N SER A 68 5.95 2.17 -8.98
CA SER A 68 5.76 3.44 -9.71
C SER A 68 6.14 3.34 -11.20
N ARG A 69 6.31 2.12 -11.72
CA ARG A 69 6.62 1.84 -13.13
C ARG A 69 5.40 1.31 -13.86
#